data_AF-A0A1W1ZVU7-F1
#
_entry.id   AF-A0A1W1ZVU7-F1
#
_cell.length_a   1.000
_cell.length_b   1.000
_cell.length_c   1.000
_cell.angle_alpha   90.00
_cell.angle_beta   90.00
_cell.angle_gamma   90.00
#
_symmetry.space_group_name_H-M   'P 1'
#
loop_
_entity.id
_entity.type
_entity.pdbx_description
1 polymer ?
#
loop_
_entity_poly.entity_id
_entity_poly.type
_entity_poly.pdbx_seq_one_letter_code
_entity_poly.pdbx_strand_id
1 'polypeptide(L)'
;MKPNENLNLFLQPKAEIAVLPIENKSILTSDKSELSYMASLILQGVDDGYADPMDTLLMAKKGMYVFKGIVEGLEGKVAVPEKGYTKHHCTIREQMTGVKYHFEECNDPVWTELYEQFKAIEFQLKERQEWLKTFKKPTEVEAEIDEDTGEEISPARKINPPVKMGGMSIIISIKNEKDGDS
;
A
#
# COMPACT_ATOMS: atom_id res chain seq x y z
N MET A 1 30.53 -1.70 -59.38
CA MET A 1 29.57 -1.05 -58.46
C MET A 1 29.04 -2.10 -57.50
N LYS A 2 29.38 -2.00 -56.20
CA LYS A 2 28.51 -2.47 -55.10
C LYS A 2 27.38 -1.42 -54.94
N PRO A 3 26.34 -1.60 -54.08
CA PRO A 3 25.84 -2.77 -53.34
C PRO A 3 24.30 -2.95 -53.49
N ASN A 4 23.74 -4.01 -52.91
CA ASN A 4 22.67 -3.92 -51.90
C ASN A 4 22.30 -5.33 -51.44
N GLU A 5 23.20 -5.90 -50.63
CA GLU A 5 22.77 -6.84 -49.60
C GLU A 5 21.87 -6.06 -48.65
N ASN A 6 20.56 -6.32 -48.71
CA ASN A 6 19.65 -5.84 -47.69
C ASN A 6 20.08 -6.46 -46.36
N LEU A 7 20.64 -5.58 -45.53
CA LEU A 7 21.11 -5.78 -44.18
C LEU A 7 19.91 -6.10 -43.27
N ASN A 8 19.37 -7.32 -43.36
CA ASN A 8 18.44 -7.84 -42.36
C ASN A 8 19.25 -8.36 -41.15
N LEU A 9 19.97 -7.45 -40.48
CA LEU A 9 20.84 -7.78 -39.35
C LEU A 9 20.26 -7.39 -37.97
N PHE A 10 19.16 -6.63 -37.88
CA PHE A 10 18.65 -6.19 -36.56
C PHE A 10 17.13 -6.03 -36.46
N LEU A 11 16.40 -7.11 -36.74
CA LEU A 11 15.05 -7.26 -36.19
C LEU A 11 14.97 -8.62 -35.52
N GLN A 12 15.61 -8.74 -34.34
CA GLN A 12 15.09 -9.71 -33.39
C GLN A 12 13.68 -9.25 -33.02
N PRO A 13 12.66 -10.13 -33.06
CA PRO A 13 11.34 -9.76 -32.56
C PRO A 13 11.50 -9.30 -31.12
N LYS A 14 11.11 -8.05 -30.85
CA LYS A 14 11.07 -7.47 -29.50
C LYS A 14 10.17 -8.38 -28.68
N ALA A 15 10.75 -9.21 -27.81
CA ALA A 15 9.97 -10.16 -27.03
C ALA A 15 9.03 -9.38 -26.12
N GLU A 16 7.75 -9.50 -26.43
CA GLU A 16 6.61 -9.02 -25.68
C GLU A 16 6.59 -9.70 -24.30
N ILE A 17 6.46 -8.91 -23.23
CA ILE A 17 6.18 -9.37 -21.86
C ILE A 17 7.41 -9.99 -21.14
N ALA A 18 7.70 -9.49 -19.94
CA ALA A 18 8.63 -10.14 -19.02
C ALA A 18 8.12 -11.56 -18.67
N VAL A 19 8.68 -12.57 -19.31
CA VAL A 19 8.41 -13.97 -18.97
C VAL A 19 9.20 -14.30 -17.72
N LEU A 20 8.54 -14.80 -16.67
CA LEU A 20 9.22 -15.34 -15.50
C LEU A 20 10.13 -16.48 -15.99
N PRO A 21 11.47 -16.42 -15.80
CA PRO A 21 12.34 -17.52 -16.16
C PRO A 21 12.21 -18.62 -15.10
N ILE A 22 11.07 -19.32 -15.09
CA ILE A 22 10.87 -20.52 -14.30
C ILE A 22 11.32 -21.71 -15.15
N GLU A 23 12.56 -21.69 -15.63
CA GLU A 23 13.13 -22.90 -16.23
C GLU A 23 13.50 -23.86 -15.09
N ASN A 24 12.64 -24.84 -14.87
CA ASN A 24 12.86 -26.06 -14.07
C ASN A 24 12.99 -25.94 -12.53
N LYS A 25 12.74 -24.78 -11.92
CA LYS A 25 12.62 -24.65 -10.44
C LYS A 25 11.24 -24.17 -10.03
N SER A 26 10.51 -24.97 -9.24
CA SER A 26 9.19 -24.60 -8.73
C SER A 26 9.30 -23.54 -7.62
N ILE A 27 8.49 -22.48 -7.69
CA ILE A 27 8.33 -21.48 -6.60
C ILE A 27 8.09 -22.17 -5.25
N LEU A 28 7.40 -23.31 -5.25
CA LEU A 28 7.08 -24.07 -4.05
C LEU A 28 8.32 -24.51 -3.28
N THR A 29 9.37 -24.94 -3.98
CA THR A 29 10.58 -25.52 -3.37
C THR A 29 11.72 -24.52 -3.20
N SER A 30 11.57 -23.32 -3.75
CA SER A 30 12.59 -22.28 -3.70
C SER A 30 12.70 -21.67 -2.30
N ASP A 31 13.92 -21.32 -1.89
CA ASP A 31 14.15 -20.59 -0.65
C ASP A 31 14.03 -19.06 -0.82
N LYS A 32 14.13 -18.32 0.29
CA LYS A 32 14.05 -16.85 0.30
C LYS A 32 15.08 -16.17 -0.61
N SER A 33 16.30 -16.71 -0.68
CA SER A 33 17.37 -16.14 -1.48
C SER A 33 17.11 -16.35 -2.97
N GLU A 34 16.63 -17.53 -3.35
CA GLU A 34 16.26 -17.86 -4.73
C GLU A 34 15.06 -17.03 -5.19
N LEU A 35 14.03 -16.88 -4.37
CA LEU A 35 12.88 -16.02 -4.67
C LEU A 35 13.29 -14.56 -4.85
N SER A 36 14.24 -14.08 -4.03
CA SER A 36 14.78 -12.72 -4.16
C SER A 36 15.58 -12.56 -5.45
N TYR A 37 16.39 -13.56 -5.79
CA TYR A 37 17.16 -13.58 -7.04
C TYR A 37 16.27 -13.58 -8.28
N MET A 38 15.18 -14.36 -8.28
CA MET A 38 14.18 -14.33 -9.36
C MET A 38 13.57 -12.94 -9.55
N ALA A 39 13.23 -12.25 -8.47
CA ALA A 39 12.74 -10.87 -8.55
C ALA A 39 13.81 -9.91 -9.10
N SER A 40 15.06 -10.06 -8.67
CA SER A 40 16.18 -9.26 -9.17
C SER A 40 16.42 -9.45 -10.67
N LEU A 41 16.28 -10.67 -11.20
CA LEU A 41 16.42 -10.93 -12.64
C LEU A 41 15.36 -10.20 -13.46
N ILE A 42 14.11 -10.16 -12.98
CA ILE A 42 13.02 -9.43 -13.65
C ILE A 42 13.32 -7.92 -13.66
N LEU A 43 13.77 -7.37 -12.53
CA LEU A 43 14.15 -5.97 -12.44
C LEU A 43 15.36 -5.64 -13.32
N GLN A 44 16.36 -6.53 -13.35
CA GLN A 44 17.51 -6.35 -14.22
C GLN A 44 17.11 -6.35 -15.70
N GLY A 45 16.14 -7.18 -16.12
CA GLY A 45 15.61 -7.13 -17.48
C GLY A 45 14.95 -5.79 -17.84
N VAL A 46 14.41 -5.08 -16.86
CA VAL A 46 13.89 -3.71 -17.02
C VAL A 46 15.06 -2.70 -17.09
N ASP A 47 16.03 -2.82 -16.19
CA ASP A 47 17.21 -1.94 -16.14
C ASP A 47 18.06 -2.05 -17.42
N ASP A 48 18.20 -3.25 -17.96
CA ASP A 48 18.91 -3.56 -19.21
C ASP A 48 18.09 -3.16 -20.46
N GLY A 49 16.84 -2.70 -20.29
CA GLY A 49 15.97 -2.22 -21.37
C GLY A 49 15.31 -3.31 -22.22
N TYR A 50 15.40 -4.59 -21.80
CA TYR A 50 14.77 -5.71 -22.48
C TYR A 50 13.26 -5.80 -22.20
N ALA A 51 12.79 -5.31 -21.06
CA ALA A 51 11.39 -5.31 -20.65
C ALA A 51 10.88 -3.90 -20.36
N ASP A 52 9.62 -3.61 -20.73
CA ASP A 52 8.98 -2.34 -20.40
C ASP A 52 8.67 -2.26 -18.88
N PRO A 53 9.06 -1.18 -18.18
CA PRO A 53 8.81 -1.03 -16.74
C PRO A 53 7.32 -1.03 -16.37
N MET A 54 6.46 -0.41 -17.19
CA MET A 54 5.03 -0.30 -16.91
C MET A 54 4.34 -1.65 -17.08
N ASP A 55 4.61 -2.35 -18.19
CA ASP A 55 4.04 -3.67 -18.42
C ASP A 55 4.50 -4.69 -17.38
N THR A 56 5.77 -4.61 -16.95
CA THR A 56 6.31 -5.46 -15.87
C THR A 56 5.62 -5.17 -14.53
N LEU A 57 5.39 -3.90 -14.20
CA LEU A 57 4.65 -3.50 -13.01
C LEU A 57 3.19 -3.98 -13.05
N LEU A 58 2.52 -3.82 -14.19
CA LEU A 58 1.15 -4.29 -14.39
C LEU A 58 1.05 -5.82 -14.28
N MET A 59 2.01 -6.55 -14.85
CA MET A 59 2.13 -8.01 -14.72
C MET A 59 2.25 -8.43 -13.26
N ALA A 60 3.17 -7.81 -12.50
CA ALA A 60 3.35 -8.09 -11.09
C ALA A 60 2.07 -7.81 -10.28
N LYS A 61 1.40 -6.68 -10.52
CA LYS A 61 0.14 -6.33 -9.84
C LYS A 61 -1.00 -7.30 -10.14
N LYS A 62 -1.15 -7.72 -11.40
CA LYS A 62 -2.15 -8.73 -11.79
C LYS A 62 -1.81 -10.09 -11.17
N GLY A 63 -0.54 -10.48 -11.13
CA GLY A 63 -0.08 -11.69 -10.44
C GLY A 63 -0.43 -11.68 -8.96
N MET A 64 -0.17 -10.56 -8.26
CA MET A 64 -0.58 -10.39 -6.86
C MET A 64 -2.09 -10.56 -6.65
N TYR A 65 -2.92 -10.04 -7.56
CA TYR A 65 -4.37 -10.20 -7.50
C TYR A 65 -4.78 -11.69 -7.57
N VAL A 66 -4.18 -12.45 -8.48
CA VAL A 66 -4.42 -13.90 -8.61
C VAL A 66 -3.99 -14.65 -7.35
N PHE A 67 -2.75 -14.44 -6.89
CA PHE A 67 -2.24 -15.14 -5.70
C PHE A 67 -3.03 -14.78 -4.44
N LYS A 68 -3.46 -13.53 -4.30
CA LYS A 68 -4.34 -13.10 -3.20
C LYS A 68 -5.66 -13.86 -3.22
N GLY A 69 -6.33 -13.96 -4.37
CA GLY A 69 -7.58 -14.71 -4.49
C GLY A 69 -7.43 -16.21 -4.20
N ILE A 70 -6.28 -16.81 -4.57
CA ILE A 70 -5.96 -18.20 -4.21
C ILE A 70 -5.81 -18.36 -2.69
N VAL A 71 -5.07 -17.45 -2.04
CA VAL A 71 -4.86 -17.49 -0.58
C VAL A 71 -6.21 -17.37 0.15
N GLU A 72 -7.03 -16.39 -0.21
CA GLU A 72 -8.37 -16.19 0.36
C GLU A 72 -9.28 -17.42 0.10
N GLY A 73 -9.22 -18.01 -1.10
CA GLY A 73 -10.02 -19.19 -1.43
C GLY A 73 -9.58 -20.48 -0.74
N LEU A 74 -8.36 -20.53 -0.21
CA LEU A 74 -7.82 -21.65 0.57
C LEU A 74 -7.95 -21.43 2.08
N GLU A 75 -8.33 -20.23 2.51
CA GLU A 75 -8.61 -19.93 3.92
C GLU A 75 -9.68 -20.89 4.46
N GLY A 76 -9.41 -21.49 5.62
CA GLY A 76 -10.27 -22.53 6.22
C GLY A 76 -10.22 -23.92 5.56
N LYS A 77 -9.59 -24.09 4.39
CA LYS A 77 -9.40 -25.41 3.74
C LYS A 77 -8.06 -26.06 4.06
N VAL A 78 -7.11 -25.28 4.56
CA VAL A 78 -5.77 -25.77 4.92
C VAL A 78 -5.73 -26.15 6.39
N ALA A 79 -5.60 -27.43 6.68
CA ALA A 79 -5.40 -27.91 8.04
C ALA A 79 -3.92 -27.74 8.45
N VAL A 80 -3.67 -26.97 9.50
CA VAL A 80 -2.33 -26.80 10.08
C VAL A 80 -2.27 -27.58 11.40
N PRO A 81 -1.30 -28.49 11.57
CA PRO A 81 -1.08 -29.17 12.85
C PRO A 81 -0.75 -28.16 13.96
N GLU A 82 -1.34 -28.32 15.14
CA GLU A 82 -1.16 -27.41 16.30
C GLU A 82 0.31 -27.19 16.70
N LYS A 83 1.17 -28.20 16.53
CA LYS A 83 2.59 -28.12 16.91
C LYS A 83 3.44 -27.32 15.93
N GLY A 84 2.86 -26.86 14.82
CA GLY A 84 3.59 -26.28 13.72
C GLY A 84 4.50 -27.28 13.02
N TYR A 85 4.84 -27.01 11.77
CA TYR A 85 5.76 -27.85 11.02
C TYR A 85 6.50 -27.05 9.95
N THR A 86 7.63 -27.59 9.50
CA THR A 86 8.40 -27.01 8.40
C THR A 86 8.15 -27.84 7.15
N LYS A 87 7.80 -27.17 6.05
CA LYS A 87 7.63 -27.80 4.73
C LYS A 87 8.09 -26.81 3.66
N HIS A 88 8.88 -27.30 2.70
CA HIS A 88 9.43 -26.50 1.60
C HIS A 88 10.03 -25.14 2.04
N HIS A 89 10.95 -25.16 3.00
CA HIS A 89 11.59 -23.94 3.55
C HIS A 89 10.63 -22.94 4.24
N CYS A 90 9.35 -23.30 4.41
CA CYS A 90 8.36 -22.51 5.15
C CYS A 90 8.12 -23.10 6.54
N THR A 91 8.07 -22.24 7.56
CA THR A 91 7.54 -22.62 8.88
C THR A 91 6.06 -22.30 8.91
N ILE A 92 5.22 -23.31 9.14
CA ILE A 92 3.77 -23.22 9.09
C ILE A 92 3.25 -23.42 10.51
N ARG A 93 2.50 -22.45 11.02
CA ARG A 93 1.86 -22.47 12.35
C ARG A 93 0.53 -21.76 12.26
N GLU A 94 -0.45 -22.29 12.99
CA GLU A 94 -1.70 -21.57 13.22
C GLU A 94 -1.52 -20.64 14.41
N GLN A 95 -1.86 -19.38 14.23
CA GLN A 95 -1.83 -18.37 15.27
C GLN A 95 -2.97 -17.39 15.03
N MET A 96 -3.62 -16.94 16.09
CA MET A 96 -4.54 -15.81 15.99
C MET A 96 -3.78 -14.55 15.60
N THR A 97 -3.95 -14.09 14.37
CA THR A 97 -3.40 -12.83 13.86
C THR A 97 -4.48 -11.75 13.91
N GLY A 98 -4.12 -10.54 14.32
CA GLY A 98 -5.06 -9.41 14.32
C GLY A 98 -6.09 -9.44 15.46
N VAL A 99 -5.72 -9.98 16.61
CA VAL A 99 -6.56 -9.94 17.82
C VAL A 99 -6.90 -8.50 18.14
N LYS A 100 -8.19 -8.17 18.07
CA LYS A 100 -8.75 -6.88 18.49
C LYS A 100 -9.44 -7.09 19.84
N TYR A 101 -9.17 -6.19 20.77
CA TYR A 101 -9.84 -6.18 22.06
C TYR A 101 -10.96 -5.15 22.01
N HIS A 102 -12.19 -5.60 22.29
CA HIS A 102 -13.37 -4.75 22.38
C HIS A 102 -13.55 -4.33 23.84
N PHE A 103 -12.96 -3.20 24.21
CA PHE A 103 -13.00 -2.71 25.60
C PHE A 103 -14.36 -2.10 26.00
N GLU A 104 -15.23 -1.79 25.02
CA GLU A 104 -16.61 -1.35 25.26
C GLU A 104 -17.43 -2.37 26.04
N GLU A 105 -17.16 -3.67 25.85
CA GLU A 105 -17.87 -4.75 26.53
C GLU A 105 -17.39 -4.98 27.97
N CYS A 106 -16.26 -4.36 28.37
CA CYS A 106 -15.72 -4.50 29.71
C CYS A 106 -16.56 -3.81 30.78
N ASN A 107 -17.50 -2.93 30.39
CA ASN A 107 -18.37 -2.16 31.31
C ASN A 107 -17.59 -1.44 32.42
N ASP A 108 -16.36 -1.02 32.14
CA ASP A 108 -15.52 -0.30 33.09
C ASP A 108 -15.89 1.21 33.07
N PRO A 109 -16.37 1.79 34.18
CA PRO A 109 -16.81 3.18 34.20
C PRO A 109 -15.71 4.19 33.91
N VAL A 110 -14.46 3.89 34.31
CA VAL A 110 -13.31 4.78 34.11
C VAL A 110 -12.91 4.79 32.64
N TRP A 111 -12.89 3.61 32.01
CA TRP A 111 -12.65 3.49 30.58
C TRP A 111 -13.70 4.24 29.77
N THR A 112 -14.98 4.10 30.11
CA THR A 112 -16.09 4.79 29.42
C THR A 112 -15.92 6.30 29.49
N GLU A 113 -15.67 6.85 30.68
CA GLU A 113 -15.46 8.28 30.87
C GLU A 113 -14.25 8.79 30.06
N LEU A 114 -13.12 8.08 30.13
CA LEU A 114 -11.92 8.43 29.37
C LEU A 114 -12.13 8.35 27.85
N TYR A 115 -12.89 7.37 27.39
CA TYR A 115 -13.17 7.19 25.96
C TYR A 115 -14.11 8.27 25.41
N GLU A 116 -15.11 8.69 26.19
CA GLU A 116 -15.98 9.82 25.85
C GLU A 116 -15.21 11.13 25.78
N GLN A 117 -14.36 11.41 26.78
CA GLN A 117 -13.47 12.58 26.77
C GLN A 117 -12.52 12.53 25.57
N PHE A 118 -11.92 11.37 25.29
CA PHE A 118 -11.05 11.18 24.13
C PHE A 118 -11.79 11.50 22.83
N LYS A 119 -13.01 10.98 22.63
CA LYS A 119 -13.81 11.25 21.43
C LYS A 119 -14.13 12.73 21.27
N ALA A 120 -14.51 13.40 22.36
CA ALA A 120 -14.81 14.83 22.33
C ALA A 120 -13.57 15.66 21.96
N ILE A 121 -12.43 15.37 22.58
CA ILE A 121 -11.15 16.03 22.29
C ILE A 121 -10.68 15.72 20.86
N GLU A 122 -10.82 14.47 20.41
CA GLU A 122 -10.45 14.07 19.05
C GLU A 122 -11.27 14.84 18.01
N PHE A 123 -12.55 15.02 18.25
CA PHE A 123 -13.43 15.82 17.38
C PHE A 123 -12.98 17.28 17.32
N GLN A 124 -12.80 17.93 18.48
CA GLN A 124 -12.33 19.31 18.56
C GLN A 124 -10.97 19.49 17.89
N LEU A 125 -10.06 18.52 18.05
CA LEU A 125 -8.74 18.55 17.42
C LEU A 125 -8.86 18.44 15.89
N LYS A 126 -9.75 17.60 15.37
CA LYS A 126 -10.00 17.48 13.93
C LYS A 126 -10.53 18.78 13.34
N GLU A 127 -11.52 19.40 13.98
CA GLU A 127 -12.04 20.71 13.54
C GLU A 127 -10.93 21.76 13.53
N ARG A 128 -10.11 21.80 14.59
CA ARG A 128 -8.98 22.72 14.67
C ARG A 128 -7.94 22.45 13.57
N GLN A 129 -7.66 21.19 13.26
CA GLN A 129 -6.73 20.82 12.19
C GLN A 129 -7.26 21.18 10.80
N GLU A 130 -8.55 20.98 10.53
CA GLU A 130 -9.18 21.42 9.27
C GLU A 130 -9.11 22.94 9.12
N TRP A 131 -9.39 23.69 10.19
CA TRP A 131 -9.22 25.13 10.20
C TRP A 131 -7.75 25.53 9.94
N LEU A 132 -6.78 24.87 10.57
CA LEU A 132 -5.34 25.12 10.33
C LEU A 132 -4.92 24.86 8.87
N LYS A 133 -5.52 23.88 8.19
CA LYS A 133 -5.24 23.59 6.77
C LYS A 133 -5.64 24.71 5.83
N THR A 134 -6.50 25.64 6.24
CA THR A 134 -6.91 26.78 5.41
C THR A 134 -5.81 27.84 5.25
N PHE A 135 -4.86 27.91 6.19
CA PHE A 135 -3.75 28.86 6.14
C PHE A 135 -2.69 28.42 5.15
N LYS A 136 -2.43 29.23 4.11
CA LYS A 136 -1.42 28.98 3.08
C LYS A 136 -0.12 29.78 3.27
N LYS A 137 -0.16 30.81 4.11
CA LYS A 137 0.96 31.69 4.46
C LYS A 137 0.81 32.10 5.93
N PRO A 138 1.87 32.62 6.57
CA PRO A 138 1.74 33.13 7.93
C PRO A 138 0.69 34.25 7.99
N THR A 139 -0.31 34.10 8.85
CA THR A 139 -1.45 35.01 8.99
C THR A 139 -1.59 35.43 10.44
N GLU A 140 -1.75 36.74 10.68
CA GLU A 140 -2.13 37.25 11.98
C GLU A 140 -3.63 37.01 12.18
N VAL A 141 -3.99 36.37 13.29
CA VAL A 141 -5.38 36.09 13.67
C VAL A 141 -5.69 36.92 14.92
N GLU A 142 -6.84 37.57 14.92
CA GLU A 142 -7.33 38.36 16.05
C GLU A 142 -7.63 37.47 17.27
N ALA A 143 -7.81 38.11 18.43
CA ALA A 143 -8.19 37.38 19.64
C ALA A 143 -9.56 36.72 19.42
N GLU A 144 -9.64 35.45 19.82
CA GLU A 144 -10.88 34.70 19.80
C GLU A 144 -11.58 34.98 21.13
N ILE A 145 -12.73 35.66 21.07
CA ILE A 145 -13.50 36.09 22.24
C ILE A 145 -14.79 35.30 22.25
N ASP A 146 -15.15 34.77 23.42
CA ASP A 146 -16.44 34.12 23.65
C ASP A 146 -17.54 35.19 23.61
N GLU A 147 -18.48 35.07 22.66
CA GLU A 147 -19.51 36.09 22.43
C GLU A 147 -20.51 36.22 23.61
N ASP A 148 -20.67 35.17 24.42
CA ASP A 148 -21.62 35.12 25.52
C ASP A 148 -21.02 35.63 26.84
N THR A 149 -19.72 35.40 27.06
CA THR A 149 -19.02 35.74 28.32
C THR A 149 -18.08 36.93 28.19
N GLY A 150 -17.68 37.30 26.97
CA GLY A 150 -16.69 38.35 26.72
C GLY A 150 -15.26 37.96 27.14
N GLU A 151 -15.03 36.70 27.50
CA GLU A 151 -13.72 36.19 27.89
C GLU A 151 -12.87 35.88 26.65
N GLU A 152 -11.57 36.19 26.75
CA GLU A 152 -10.59 35.89 25.70
C GLU A 152 -10.29 34.37 25.72
N ILE A 153 -10.84 33.64 24.76
CA ILE A 153 -10.61 32.21 24.56
C ILE A 153 -9.17 31.98 24.10
N SER A 154 -8.65 32.86 23.24
CA SER A 154 -7.28 32.76 22.78
C SER A 154 -6.74 34.10 22.30
N PRO A 155 -5.48 34.45 22.64
CA PRO A 155 -4.92 35.73 22.26
C PRO A 155 -4.64 35.84 20.77
N ALA A 156 -4.63 37.10 20.32
CA ALA A 156 -4.21 37.46 18.98
C ALA A 156 -2.79 36.90 18.73
N ARG A 157 -2.65 36.16 17.64
CA ARG A 157 -1.42 35.41 17.36
C ARG A 157 -1.20 35.18 15.88
N LYS A 158 0.08 35.01 15.55
CA LYS A 158 0.51 34.59 14.22
C LYS A 158 0.38 33.08 14.06
N ILE A 159 -0.35 32.66 13.04
CA ILE A 159 -0.48 31.25 12.66
C ILE A 159 0.33 30.97 11.42
N ASN A 160 1.25 30.01 11.53
CA ASN A 160 2.03 29.51 10.41
C ASN A 160 1.24 28.42 9.67
N PRO A 161 1.38 28.33 8.33
CA PRO A 161 0.70 27.31 7.55
C PRO A 161 1.24 25.91 7.89
N PRO A 162 0.40 24.85 7.84
CA PRO A 162 0.88 23.49 8.05
C PRO A 162 1.77 23.05 6.88
N VAL A 163 2.81 22.28 7.21
CA VAL A 163 3.71 21.73 6.20
C VAL A 163 3.05 20.51 5.54
N LYS A 164 2.72 20.63 4.26
CA LYS A 164 2.25 19.49 3.47
C LYS A 164 3.45 18.69 2.98
N MET A 165 3.61 17.46 3.49
CA MET A 165 4.55 16.48 2.96
C MET A 165 3.75 15.37 2.29
N GLY A 166 4.09 15.04 1.05
CA GLY A 166 3.46 13.95 0.31
C GLY A 166 4.44 13.36 -0.71
N GLY A 167 4.47 12.03 -0.79
CA GLY A 167 5.14 11.33 -1.87
C GLY A 167 4.19 11.15 -3.06
N MET A 168 4.75 11.05 -4.27
CA MET A 168 3.99 10.57 -5.43
C MET A 168 3.90 9.03 -5.36
N SER A 169 2.69 8.48 -5.44
CA SER A 169 2.46 7.04 -5.51
C SER A 169 1.71 6.68 -6.80
N ILE A 170 2.13 5.62 -7.48
CA ILE A 170 1.42 5.07 -8.63
C ILE A 170 0.23 4.25 -8.12
N ILE A 171 -0.99 4.68 -8.44
CA ILE A 171 -2.23 3.97 -8.12
C ILE A 171 -2.67 3.18 -9.37
N ILE A 172 -2.80 1.86 -9.25
CA ILE A 172 -3.20 0.96 -10.34
C ILE A 172 -4.53 0.30 -9.96
N SER A 173 -5.54 0.48 -10.79
CA SER A 173 -6.86 -0.15 -10.65
C SER A 173 -7.11 -1.12 -11.80
N ILE A 174 -7.47 -2.37 -11.48
CA ILE A 174 -7.84 -3.38 -12.47
C ILE A 174 -9.36 -3.26 -12.69
N LYS A 175 -9.78 -2.87 -13.90
CA LYS A 175 -11.19 -2.74 -14.27
C LYS A 175 -11.76 -4.08 -14.76
N ASN A 176 -13.07 -4.26 -14.60
CA ASN A 176 -13.80 -5.32 -15.29
C ASN A 176 -14.10 -4.86 -16.72
N GLU A 177 -14.12 -5.81 -17.66
CA GLU A 177 -14.33 -5.54 -19.09
C GLU A 177 -15.69 -4.87 -19.41
N LYS A 178 -16.63 -4.89 -18.47
CA LYS A 178 -17.97 -4.28 -18.61
C LYS A 178 -18.06 -2.80 -18.19
N ASP A 179 -16.99 -2.22 -17.64
CA ASP A 179 -16.98 -0.82 -17.16
C ASP A 179 -16.29 0.14 -18.15
N GLY A 180 -16.16 -0.28 -19.42
CA GLY A 180 -15.45 0.43 -20.48
C GLY A 180 -16.33 1.19 -21.49
N ASP A 181 -17.66 1.02 -21.42
CA ASP A 181 -18.63 1.75 -22.24
C ASP A 181 -19.71 2.35 -21.33
N SER A 182 -19.46 3.58 -20.87
CA SER A 182 -20.46 4.49 -20.29
C SER A 182 -19.97 5.92 -20.48
#